data_AF-A0A3M3KK91-F1
#
_entry.id   AF-A0A3M3KK91-F1
#
_cell.length_a   1.000
_cell.length_b   1.000
_cell.length_c   1.000
_cell.angle_alpha   90.00
_cell.angle_beta   90.00
_cell.angle_gamma   90.00
#
_symmetry.space_group_name_H-M   'P 1'
#
loop_
_entity.id
_entity.type
_entity.pdbx_description
1 polymer ?
#
loop_
_entity_poly.entity_id
_entity_poly.type
_entity_poly.pdbx_seq_one_letter_code
_entity_poly.pdbx_strand_id
1 'polypeptide(L)'
;MVVDDMVKTNAANGEVSRAPWSATDLARFTRLVQDAVGFDASRGDSVSVINVPFSSERAEVLPEASFYSQPWFWDIVKQAVGVIFILILVFGVLRPVLNNITNGKSKQQLAAFGGGDAELGGMGGLDGELSNDRVSLGGPQSILLPSPTEGYDAQLNAIKSLVAEDPGRVAQVVKEWINTDE
;
A
#
# COMPACT_ATOMS: atom_id res chain seq x y z
N MET A 1 -40.51 47.92 5.51
CA MET A 1 -40.63 46.44 5.60
C MET A 1 -40.22 45.85 4.26
N VAL A 2 -39.56 44.69 4.27
CA VAL A 2 -39.09 44.00 3.06
C VAL A 2 -39.83 42.69 2.89
N VAL A 3 -40.16 42.34 1.65
CA VAL A 3 -40.83 41.08 1.29
C VAL A 3 -39.95 40.36 0.27
N ASP A 4 -39.76 39.06 0.47
CA ASP A 4 -38.98 38.19 -0.44
C ASP A 4 -39.77 37.84 -1.69
N ASP A 5 -39.08 37.42 -2.75
CA ASP A 5 -39.67 36.96 -3.99
C ASP A 5 -40.58 35.74 -3.77
N MET A 6 -41.63 35.63 -4.60
CA MET A 6 -42.47 34.44 -4.61
C MET A 6 -41.74 33.28 -5.28
N VAL A 7 -41.74 32.13 -4.61
CA VAL A 7 -41.21 30.87 -5.15
C VAL A 7 -42.28 30.21 -6.02
N LYS A 8 -42.02 30.08 -7.32
CA LYS A 8 -42.86 29.36 -8.28
C LYS A 8 -42.19 28.07 -8.71
N THR A 9 -42.80 26.95 -8.36
CA THR A 9 -42.38 25.63 -8.85
C THR A 9 -43.17 25.30 -10.11
N ASN A 10 -42.47 25.08 -11.21
CA ASN A 10 -43.08 24.61 -12.45
C ASN A 10 -43.45 23.12 -12.32
N ALA A 11 -44.73 22.82 -12.45
CA ALA A 11 -45.27 21.48 -12.26
C ALA A 11 -44.82 20.46 -13.32
N ALA A 12 -44.34 20.92 -14.48
CA ALA A 12 -43.96 20.04 -15.59
C ALA A 12 -42.51 19.55 -15.52
N ASN A 13 -41.58 20.37 -15.01
CA ASN A 13 -40.15 20.09 -14.99
C ASN A 13 -39.53 20.16 -13.58
N GLY A 14 -40.33 20.48 -12.55
CA GLY A 14 -39.84 20.65 -11.19
C GLY A 14 -38.94 21.87 -10.99
N GLU A 15 -38.83 22.74 -11.99
CA GLU A 15 -37.95 23.90 -11.93
C GLU A 15 -38.51 24.96 -10.98
N VAL A 16 -37.69 25.34 -10.00
CA VAL A 16 -38.05 26.36 -9.02
C VAL A 16 -37.51 27.70 -9.51
N SER A 17 -38.42 28.62 -9.83
CA SER A 17 -38.12 29.98 -10.23
C SER A 17 -38.57 30.97 -9.16
N ARG A 18 -37.89 32.11 -9.06
CA ARG A 18 -38.28 33.22 -8.18
C ARG A 18 -38.78 34.38 -9.02
N ALA A 19 -39.87 34.98 -8.59
CA ALA A 19 -40.45 36.13 -9.26
C ALA A 19 -40.90 37.18 -8.24
N PRO A 20 -40.74 38.48 -8.54
CA PRO A 20 -41.20 39.54 -7.67
C PRO A 20 -42.73 39.54 -7.54
N TRP A 21 -43.23 40.02 -6.41
CA TRP A 21 -44.66 40.24 -6.20
C TRP A 21 -45.23 41.32 -7.13
N SER A 22 -46.51 41.21 -7.47
CA SER A 22 -47.19 42.24 -8.26
C SER A 22 -47.42 43.51 -7.43
N ALA A 23 -47.58 44.66 -8.11
CA ALA A 23 -47.88 45.93 -7.43
C ALA A 23 -49.17 45.85 -6.57
N THR A 24 -50.17 45.10 -7.04
CA THR A 24 -51.44 44.88 -6.32
C THR A 24 -51.21 44.09 -5.03
N ASP A 25 -50.31 43.10 -5.03
CA ASP A 25 -49.95 42.32 -3.84
C ASP A 25 -49.21 43.19 -2.83
N LEU A 26 -48.24 43.97 -3.29
CA LEU A 26 -47.48 44.90 -2.44
C LEU A 26 -48.41 45.93 -1.76
N ALA A 27 -49.41 46.44 -2.48
CA ALA A 27 -50.42 47.34 -1.91
C ALA A 27 -51.27 46.64 -0.82
N ARG A 28 -51.64 45.36 -1.04
CA ARG A 28 -52.34 44.55 -0.04
C ARG A 28 -51.49 44.32 1.21
N PHE A 29 -50.23 43.94 1.04
CA PHE A 29 -49.29 43.79 2.15
C PHE A 29 -49.11 45.10 2.92
N THR A 30 -49.00 46.23 2.23
CA THR A 30 -48.87 47.54 2.86
C THR A 30 -50.08 47.86 3.75
N ARG A 31 -51.31 47.60 3.29
CA ARG A 31 -52.52 47.78 4.10
C ARG A 31 -52.54 46.88 5.33
N LEU A 32 -52.24 45.59 5.16
CA LEU A 32 -52.18 44.64 6.29
C LEU A 32 -51.17 45.07 7.35
N VAL A 33 -50.02 45.57 6.92
CA VAL A 33 -49.00 46.08 7.85
C VAL A 33 -49.48 47.35 8.54
N GLN A 34 -50.11 48.29 7.81
CA GLN A 34 -50.69 49.51 8.37
C GLN A 34 -51.76 49.19 9.43
N ASP A 35 -52.66 48.25 9.14
CA ASP A 35 -53.71 47.82 10.07
C ASP A 35 -53.12 47.15 11.31
N ALA A 36 -52.09 46.31 11.14
CA ALA A 36 -51.44 45.59 12.24
C ALA A 36 -50.69 46.52 13.21
N VAL A 37 -50.12 47.62 12.73
CA VAL A 37 -49.36 48.57 13.55
C VAL A 37 -50.21 49.75 14.07
N GLY A 38 -51.47 49.86 13.66
CA GLY A 38 -52.33 51.00 14.01
C GLY A 38 -51.85 52.30 13.38
N PHE A 39 -51.53 52.24 12.08
CA PHE A 39 -51.04 53.38 11.30
C PHE A 39 -51.97 54.59 11.40
N ASP A 40 -51.41 55.77 11.68
CA ASP A 40 -52.14 57.04 11.66
C ASP A 40 -51.38 58.11 10.87
N ALA A 41 -51.93 58.50 9.73
CA ALA A 41 -51.37 59.55 8.88
C ALA A 41 -51.35 60.93 9.58
N SER A 42 -52.28 61.19 10.51
CA SER A 42 -52.37 62.46 11.24
C SER A 42 -51.25 62.63 12.26
N ARG A 43 -50.72 61.50 12.76
CA ARG A 43 -49.51 61.45 13.59
C ARG A 43 -48.22 61.54 12.78
N GLY A 44 -48.30 61.50 11.45
CA GLY A 44 -47.15 61.54 10.55
C GLY A 44 -46.49 60.17 10.34
N ASP A 45 -47.20 59.07 10.60
CA ASP A 45 -46.66 57.73 10.35
C ASP A 45 -46.41 57.52 8.86
N SER A 46 -45.38 56.73 8.53
CA SER A 46 -45.09 56.28 7.16
C SER A 46 -44.71 54.82 7.15
N VAL A 47 -45.35 54.03 6.27
CA VAL A 47 -45.08 52.61 6.09
C VAL A 47 -44.83 52.35 4.61
N SER A 48 -43.69 51.75 4.31
CA SER A 48 -43.32 51.31 2.95
C SER A 48 -42.97 49.83 2.95
N VAL A 49 -43.53 49.12 1.97
CA VAL A 49 -43.25 47.71 1.71
C VAL A 49 -42.61 47.61 0.33
N ILE A 50 -41.41 47.03 0.29
CA ILE A 50 -40.65 46.83 -0.94
C ILE A 50 -40.32 45.36 -1.14
N ASN A 51 -40.33 44.92 -2.39
CA ASN A 51 -39.89 43.58 -2.77
C ASN A 51 -38.37 43.60 -2.96
N VAL A 52 -37.65 42.77 -2.20
CA VAL A 52 -36.21 42.60 -2.36
C VAL A 52 -35.93 41.10 -2.36
N PRO A 53 -35.26 40.55 -3.39
CA PRO A 53 -34.91 39.14 -3.40
C PRO A 53 -33.96 38.87 -2.23
N PHE A 54 -34.39 38.02 -1.30
CA PHE A 54 -33.49 37.56 -0.27
C PHE A 54 -32.54 36.59 -0.94
N SER A 55 -31.24 36.90 -0.87
CA SER A 55 -30.25 35.92 -1.26
C SER A 55 -30.50 34.70 -0.39
N SER A 56 -30.95 33.58 -0.97
CA SER A 56 -30.51 32.33 -0.40
C SER A 56 -29.01 32.42 -0.53
N GLU A 57 -28.29 32.66 0.57
CA GLU A 57 -27.05 31.93 0.77
C GLU A 57 -27.42 30.52 0.36
N ARG A 58 -27.04 30.18 -0.87
CA ARG A 58 -27.26 28.89 -1.49
C ARG A 58 -26.58 28.01 -0.47
N ALA A 59 -27.39 27.39 0.41
CA ALA A 59 -26.96 26.76 1.66
C ALA A 59 -25.59 26.22 1.36
N GLU A 60 -24.54 26.87 1.91
CA GLU A 60 -23.18 26.69 1.41
C GLU A 60 -23.08 25.22 1.13
N VAL A 61 -22.93 24.87 -0.16
CA VAL A 61 -22.80 23.48 -0.54
C VAL A 61 -21.45 23.16 0.05
N LEU A 62 -21.46 22.80 1.34
CA LEU A 62 -20.30 22.40 2.08
C LEU A 62 -19.76 21.32 1.17
N PRO A 63 -18.60 21.54 0.53
CA PRO A 63 -18.08 20.56 -0.39
C PRO A 63 -18.10 19.26 0.39
N GLU A 64 -18.82 18.26 -0.12
CA GLU A 64 -18.97 16.98 0.55
C GLU A 64 -17.57 16.58 1.01
N ALA A 65 -17.43 16.36 2.33
CA ALA A 65 -16.13 16.20 2.96
C ALA A 65 -15.31 15.21 2.14
N SER A 66 -14.19 15.68 1.58
CA SER A 66 -13.47 14.95 0.55
C SER A 66 -13.16 13.53 1.03
N PHE A 67 -13.34 12.53 0.17
CA PHE A 67 -13.28 11.12 0.57
C PHE A 67 -11.94 10.73 1.27
N TYR A 68 -10.84 11.43 0.95
CA TYR A 68 -9.53 11.23 1.57
C TYR A 68 -9.40 11.81 2.99
N SER A 69 -10.30 12.71 3.40
CA SER A 69 -10.35 13.26 4.76
C SER A 69 -11.01 12.30 5.74
N GLN A 70 -11.66 11.25 5.24
CA GLN A 70 -12.37 10.28 6.08
C GLN A 70 -11.37 9.28 6.69
N PRO A 71 -11.48 8.93 7.99
CA PRO A 71 -10.50 8.07 8.67
C PRO A 71 -10.28 6.71 8.00
N TRP A 72 -11.35 6.12 7.46
CA TRP A 72 -11.30 4.80 6.79
C TRP A 72 -10.37 4.80 5.58
N PHE A 73 -10.19 5.94 4.89
CA PHE A 73 -9.31 6.02 3.73
C PHE A 73 -7.87 5.71 4.11
N TRP A 74 -7.39 6.30 5.20
CA TRP A 74 -6.05 6.05 5.72
C TRP A 74 -5.86 4.63 6.25
N ASP A 75 -6.91 4.03 6.79
CA ASP A 75 -6.87 2.64 7.24
C ASP A 75 -6.72 1.67 6.05
N ILE A 76 -7.45 1.91 4.96
CA ILE A 76 -7.29 1.14 3.70
C ILE A 76 -5.90 1.36 3.10
N VAL A 77 -5.40 2.60 3.07
CA VAL A 77 -4.07 2.93 2.54
C VAL A 77 -2.98 2.17 3.30
N LYS A 78 -3.02 2.15 4.64
CA LYS A 78 -2.05 1.39 5.46
C LYS A 78 -2.10 -0.11 5.15
N GLN A 79 -3.30 -0.67 5.03
CA GLN A 79 -3.47 -2.08 4.68
C GLN A 79 -2.93 -2.38 3.27
N ALA A 80 -3.22 -1.53 2.30
CA ALA A 80 -2.73 -1.66 0.93
C ALA A 80 -1.20 -1.62 0.87
N VAL A 81 -0.57 -0.71 1.62
CA VAL A 81 0.90 -0.64 1.75
C VAL A 81 1.47 -1.94 2.32
N GLY A 82 0.84 -2.52 3.35
CA GLY A 82 1.27 -3.81 3.91
C GLY A 82 1.22 -4.95 2.89
N VAL A 83 0.13 -5.04 2.12
CA VAL A 83 0.01 -6.03 1.04
C VAL A 83 1.05 -5.80 -0.06
N ILE A 84 1.26 -4.55 -0.47
CA ILE A 84 2.29 -4.19 -1.46
C ILE A 84 3.68 -4.57 -0.96
N PHE A 85 3.98 -4.36 0.32
CA PHE A 85 5.27 -4.69 0.91
C PHE A 85 5.53 -6.19 0.87
N ILE A 86 4.53 -7.00 1.23
CA ILE A 86 4.61 -8.47 1.13
C ILE A 86 4.81 -8.90 -0.33
N LEU A 87 4.08 -8.32 -1.27
CA LEU A 87 4.25 -8.62 -2.70
C LEU A 87 5.67 -8.30 -3.17
N ILE A 88 6.21 -7.15 -2.80
CA ILE A 88 7.60 -6.78 -3.13
C ILE A 88 8.59 -7.77 -2.51
N LEU A 89 8.38 -8.21 -1.28
CA LEU A 89 9.26 -9.20 -0.64
C LEU A 89 9.20 -10.56 -1.36
N VAL A 90 7.99 -11.03 -1.68
CA VAL A 90 7.79 -12.31 -2.40
C VAL A 90 8.40 -12.26 -3.79
N PHE A 91 8.09 -11.24 -4.59
CA PHE A 91 8.56 -11.16 -5.98
C PHE A 91 10.01 -10.67 -6.10
N GLY A 92 10.45 -9.79 -5.20
CA GLY A 92 11.77 -9.16 -5.22
C GLY A 92 12.86 -9.92 -4.46
N VAL A 93 12.51 -10.71 -3.42
CA VAL A 93 13.49 -11.46 -2.63
C VAL A 93 13.22 -12.96 -2.70
N LEU A 94 12.00 -13.40 -2.36
CA LEU A 94 11.72 -14.83 -2.21
C LEU A 94 11.82 -15.59 -3.55
N ARG A 95 11.20 -15.06 -4.61
CA ARG A 95 11.26 -15.62 -5.97
C ARG A 95 12.69 -15.70 -6.51
N PRO A 96 13.52 -14.64 -6.49
CA PRO A 96 14.89 -14.74 -7.00
C PRO A 96 15.78 -15.65 -6.16
N VAL A 97 15.61 -15.71 -4.84
CA VAL A 97 16.37 -16.66 -4.00
C VAL A 97 16.01 -18.11 -4.35
N LEU A 98 14.72 -18.43 -4.44
CA LEU A 98 14.25 -19.75 -4.89
C LEU A 98 14.77 -20.06 -6.29
N ASN A 99 14.66 -19.12 -7.23
CA ASN A 99 15.11 -19.29 -8.62
C ASN A 99 16.64 -19.39 -8.74
N ASN A 100 17.42 -18.74 -7.88
CA ASN A 100 18.88 -18.82 -7.89
C ASN A 100 19.36 -20.18 -7.35
N ILE A 101 18.64 -20.76 -6.36
CA ILE A 101 18.92 -22.08 -5.81
C ILE A 101 18.44 -23.18 -6.77
N THR A 102 17.23 -23.04 -7.33
CA THR A 102 16.68 -24.03 -8.24
C THR A 102 17.36 -23.98 -9.61
N ASN A 103 17.66 -22.82 -10.21
CA ASN A 103 18.33 -22.77 -11.51
C ASN A 103 19.77 -23.33 -11.49
N GLY A 104 20.39 -23.48 -10.31
CA GLY A 104 21.63 -24.23 -10.13
C GLY A 104 21.48 -25.76 -10.22
N LYS A 105 20.26 -26.29 -10.05
CA LYS A 105 19.95 -27.75 -10.07
C LYS A 105 18.80 -28.16 -11.01
N SER A 106 18.01 -27.24 -11.56
CA SER A 106 16.70 -27.52 -12.19
C SER A 106 16.68 -27.47 -13.71
N LYS A 107 17.79 -27.11 -14.38
CA LYS A 107 17.85 -27.22 -15.86
C LYS A 107 17.76 -28.67 -16.35
N GLN A 108 17.98 -29.65 -15.47
CA GLN A 108 17.93 -31.08 -15.80
C GLN A 108 16.56 -31.74 -15.54
N GLN A 109 15.66 -31.15 -14.73
CA GLN A 109 14.46 -31.87 -14.25
C GLN A 109 13.11 -31.33 -14.76
N LEU A 110 13.05 -30.13 -15.35
CA LEU A 110 11.82 -29.62 -15.99
C LEU A 110 11.60 -30.11 -17.43
N ALA A 111 12.56 -30.85 -18.01
CA ALA A 111 12.40 -31.47 -19.34
C ALA A 111 11.80 -32.90 -19.28
N ALA A 112 11.45 -33.41 -18.09
CA ALA A 112 10.93 -34.77 -17.89
C ALA A 112 9.44 -34.83 -17.50
N PHE A 113 8.76 -33.68 -17.36
CA PHE A 113 7.35 -33.61 -16.94
C PHE A 113 6.39 -33.13 -18.05
N GLY A 114 6.79 -33.30 -19.31
CA GLY A 114 5.97 -33.05 -20.48
C GLY A 114 5.58 -34.34 -21.18
N GLY A 115 4.66 -35.12 -20.60
CA GLY A 115 4.08 -36.26 -21.30
C GLY A 115 3.34 -37.25 -20.41
N GLY A 116 2.01 -37.22 -20.48
CA GLY A 116 1.19 -38.44 -20.52
C GLY A 116 0.94 -39.20 -19.21
N ASP A 117 -0.31 -39.12 -18.79
CA ASP A 117 -1.11 -40.17 -18.14
C ASP A 117 -0.79 -40.63 -16.71
N ALA A 118 -1.91 -40.80 -16.01
CA ALA A 118 -2.01 -41.23 -14.63
C ALA A 118 -1.76 -42.74 -14.50
N GLU A 119 -0.97 -43.16 -13.51
CA GLU A 119 -1.26 -44.40 -12.78
C GLU A 119 -0.59 -44.45 -11.41
N LEU A 120 -1.26 -45.16 -10.51
CA LEU A 120 -1.04 -45.37 -9.09
C LEU A 120 0.35 -45.94 -8.72
N GLY A 121 0.81 -45.51 -7.54
CA GLY A 121 1.19 -46.45 -6.49
C GLY A 121 2.68 -46.71 -6.28
N GLY A 122 3.10 -46.69 -5.02
CA GLY A 122 4.33 -47.37 -4.58
C GLY A 122 5.30 -46.49 -3.80
N MET A 123 5.08 -46.44 -2.49
CA MET A 123 5.99 -45.95 -1.47
C MET A 123 7.37 -46.63 -1.51
N GLY A 124 8.47 -45.86 -1.41
CA GLY A 124 9.77 -46.39 -0.99
C GLY A 124 10.98 -45.61 -1.51
N GLY A 125 11.83 -45.13 -0.59
CA GLY A 125 13.23 -44.83 -0.92
C GLY A 125 13.75 -43.44 -0.54
N LEU A 126 13.51 -43.02 0.71
CA LEU A 126 14.31 -41.98 1.38
C LEU A 126 15.69 -42.56 1.72
N ASP A 127 16.58 -42.79 0.74
CA ASP A 127 17.95 -43.29 1.03
C ASP A 127 19.01 -42.99 -0.05
N GLY A 128 18.77 -42.00 -0.92
CA GLY A 128 19.63 -41.74 -2.08
C GLY A 128 20.36 -40.39 -2.12
N GLU A 129 19.98 -39.41 -1.29
CA GLU A 129 20.31 -38.00 -1.56
C GLU A 129 21.10 -37.29 -0.45
N LEU A 130 21.88 -38.04 0.35
CA LEU A 130 22.78 -37.45 1.37
C LEU A 130 24.26 -37.83 1.20
N SER A 131 24.60 -38.71 0.24
CA SER A 131 25.96 -39.27 0.12
C SER A 131 26.88 -38.55 -0.89
N ASN A 132 26.45 -37.46 -1.53
CA ASN A 132 27.22 -36.88 -2.63
C ASN A 132 27.42 -35.35 -2.60
N ASP A 133 27.17 -34.68 -1.48
CA ASP A 133 27.50 -33.25 -1.33
C ASP A 133 29.00 -33.09 -0.98
N ARG A 134 29.86 -33.34 -1.96
CA ARG A 134 31.31 -33.11 -1.89
C ARG A 134 31.64 -31.78 -2.56
N VAL A 135 31.98 -30.77 -1.76
CA VAL A 135 32.39 -29.45 -2.24
C VAL A 135 33.85 -29.51 -2.72
N SER A 136 34.05 -29.38 -4.03
CA SER A 136 35.37 -29.20 -4.64
C SER A 136 35.63 -27.69 -4.82
N LEU A 137 36.53 -27.13 -4.03
CA LEU A 137 36.97 -25.74 -4.19
C LEU A 137 38.07 -25.68 -5.26
N GLY A 138 37.81 -24.90 -6.32
CA GLY A 138 38.67 -24.77 -7.48
C GLY A 138 40.04 -24.16 -7.16
N GLY A 139 41.08 -25.00 -7.20
CA GLY A 139 42.50 -24.67 -7.23
C GLY A 139 43.26 -25.91 -7.73
N PRO A 140 44.50 -25.79 -8.25
CA PRO A 140 45.11 -26.80 -9.12
C PRO A 140 45.28 -28.20 -8.50
N GLN A 141 45.07 -28.38 -7.20
CA GLN A 141 45.15 -29.67 -6.50
C GLN A 141 43.91 -29.81 -5.61
N SER A 142 43.08 -30.83 -5.88
CA SER A 142 41.83 -31.09 -5.15
C SER A 142 42.11 -31.60 -3.74
N ILE A 143 42.03 -30.71 -2.73
CA ILE A 143 42.05 -31.11 -1.32
C ILE A 143 40.68 -31.71 -0.98
N LEU A 144 40.66 -33.02 -0.75
CA LEU A 144 39.49 -33.77 -0.28
C LEU A 144 39.36 -33.57 1.23
N LEU A 145 38.48 -32.67 1.65
CA LEU A 145 38.15 -32.48 3.07
C LEU A 145 37.13 -33.55 3.51
N PRO A 146 37.37 -34.29 4.61
CA PRO A 146 36.40 -35.21 5.21
C PRO A 146 35.18 -34.47 5.76
N SER A 147 34.02 -35.14 5.75
CA SER A 147 32.75 -34.57 6.22
C SER A 147 32.78 -34.23 7.71
N PRO A 148 31.99 -33.24 8.18
CA PRO A 148 32.01 -32.74 9.57
C PRO A 148 31.61 -33.74 10.67
N THR A 149 31.29 -34.99 10.31
CA THR A 149 30.96 -36.08 11.24
C THR A 149 32.12 -37.05 11.49
N GLU A 150 33.27 -36.88 10.82
CA GLU A 150 34.49 -37.66 11.10
C GLU A 150 35.44 -36.87 12.01
N GLY A 151 35.90 -37.56 13.06
CA GLY A 151 36.38 -36.97 14.32
C GLY A 151 37.50 -35.94 14.19
N TYR A 152 37.53 -35.05 15.19
CA TYR A 152 38.55 -34.05 15.50
C TYR A 152 40.00 -34.54 15.26
N ASP A 153 40.29 -35.82 15.49
CA ASP A 153 41.59 -36.44 15.24
C ASP A 153 42.02 -36.46 13.75
N ALA A 154 41.07 -36.58 12.81
CA ALA A 154 41.36 -36.50 11.38
C ALA A 154 41.73 -35.08 10.96
N GLN A 155 41.09 -34.07 11.57
CA GLN A 155 41.41 -32.66 11.36
C GLN A 155 42.78 -32.31 11.95
N LEU A 156 43.12 -32.86 13.12
CA LEU A 156 44.44 -32.69 13.72
C LEU A 156 45.56 -33.31 12.86
N ASN A 157 45.32 -34.47 12.24
CA ASN A 157 46.30 -35.07 11.33
C ASN A 157 46.45 -34.28 10.02
N ALA A 158 45.35 -33.76 9.46
CA ALA A 158 45.40 -32.91 8.28
C ALA A 158 46.16 -31.58 8.54
N ILE A 159 45.94 -30.95 9.69
CA ILE A 159 46.66 -29.74 10.09
C ILE A 159 48.15 -30.05 10.33
N LYS A 160 48.48 -31.18 10.96
CA LYS A 160 49.88 -31.61 11.13
C LYS A 160 50.58 -31.85 9.78
N SER A 161 49.88 -32.43 8.81
CA SER A 161 50.38 -32.59 7.43
C SER A 161 50.63 -31.24 6.76
N LEU A 162 49.67 -30.32 6.83
CA LEU A 162 49.80 -28.98 6.23
C LEU A 162 50.93 -28.14 6.84
N VAL A 163 51.15 -28.25 8.15
CA VAL A 163 52.29 -27.61 8.84
C VAL A 163 53.63 -28.22 8.43
N ALA A 164 53.67 -29.52 8.19
CA ALA A 164 54.88 -30.20 7.71
C ALA A 164 55.17 -29.86 6.24
N GLU A 165 54.14 -29.60 5.44
CA GLU A 165 54.23 -29.45 3.98
C GLU A 165 54.57 -28.02 3.55
N ASP A 166 54.15 -26.98 4.30
CA ASP A 166 54.51 -25.59 3.97
C ASP A 166 54.60 -24.65 5.19
N PRO A 167 55.64 -24.77 6.06
CA PRO A 167 55.81 -23.92 7.24
C PRO A 167 56.03 -22.43 6.90
N GLY A 168 56.45 -22.12 5.67
CA GLY A 168 56.71 -20.76 5.22
C GLY A 168 55.44 -19.90 5.09
N ARG A 169 54.33 -20.49 4.63
CA ARG A 169 53.06 -19.76 4.47
C ARG A 169 52.40 -19.43 5.80
N VAL A 170 52.56 -20.29 6.81
CA VAL A 170 52.01 -20.05 8.15
C VAL A 170 52.70 -18.85 8.81
N ALA A 171 54.01 -18.70 8.60
CA ALA A 171 54.78 -17.54 9.05
C ALA A 171 54.36 -16.24 8.34
N GLN A 172 53.95 -16.30 7.07
CA GLN A 172 53.43 -15.12 6.36
C GLN A 172 52.11 -14.65 6.93
N VAL A 173 51.17 -15.55 7.25
CA VAL A 173 49.87 -15.18 7.81
C VAL A 173 50.02 -14.58 9.22
N VAL A 174 50.87 -15.16 10.07
CA VAL A 174 51.15 -14.57 11.40
C VAL A 174 51.83 -13.21 11.26
N LYS A 175 52.71 -13.03 10.27
CA LYS A 175 53.33 -11.73 9.96
C LYS A 175 52.29 -10.72 9.48
N GLU A 176 51.31 -11.11 8.67
CA GLU A 176 50.23 -10.22 8.23
C GLU A 176 49.40 -9.73 9.43
N TRP A 177 49.11 -10.64 10.37
CA TRP A 177 48.26 -10.34 11.53
C TRP A 177 48.98 -9.43 12.53
N ILE A 178 50.30 -9.58 12.73
CA ILE A 178 51.07 -8.68 13.60
C ILE A 178 51.36 -7.32 12.94
N ASN A 179 51.44 -7.25 11.61
CA ASN A 179 51.62 -5.98 10.88
C ASN A 179 50.32 -5.18 10.72
N THR A 180 49.15 -5.78 11.00
CA THR A 180 47.85 -5.09 10.89
C THR A 180 47.47 -4.34 12.18
N ASP A 181 48.24 -4.52 13.27
CA ASP A 181 48.03 -3.90 14.58
C ASP A 181 48.95 -2.67 14.86
N GLU A 182 49.57 -2.06 13.84
CA GLU A 182 50.15 -0.69 13.89
C GLU A 182 49.51 0.26 12.86
#